data_AF-A0A924ESA6-F1
#
_entry.id   AF-A0A924ESA6-F1
#
_cell.length_a   1.000
_cell.length_b   1.000
_cell.length_c   1.000
_cell.angle_alpha   90.00
_cell.angle_beta   90.00
_cell.angle_gamma   90.00
#
_symmetry.space_group_name_H-M   'P 1'
#
loop_
_entity.id
_entity.type
_entity.pdbx_description
1 polymer ?
#
loop_
_entity_poly.entity_id
_entity_poly.type
_entity_poly.pdbx_seq_one_letter_code
_entity_poly.pdbx_strand_id
1 'polypeptide(L)'
;MIYIHIPFCKQKCSYCNFHFSTSLDFKNEMISAMAKELNLRQNELENKTLKSLYFGGGTPSLLKVDNLKFLIDEVLKHHTFDEKIEITLEANPDDLSQSFLKELSKTEFNRLSIGTQSFYEPDLKMMNRAHNSVEAESSIKRAQDFGFENLSIDLIYGSPNSNMKIWKQNLQKTLDLQVPHISSYALTVEPKTALHQWVLSNKISKPNESEQNEEFYYMSGFLKENGFQHYEISNFAKPGFHSKHNSAYWKYQEYLGIGPSAHSYNGRTKRSWNVANNTKYTQDISANKLPLEVEVLIEKEQYNKMVMIGL
;
A
#
# COMPACT_ATOMS: atom_id res chain seq x y z
N MET A 1 12.59 6.76 7.16
CA MET A 1 12.15 6.11 5.89
C MET A 1 11.37 7.11 5.07
N ILE A 2 11.09 6.83 3.79
CA ILE A 2 10.25 7.70 2.96
C ILE A 2 9.08 6.91 2.38
N TYR A 3 7.88 7.49 2.46
CA TYR A 3 6.67 7.05 1.78
C TYR A 3 6.28 8.10 0.73
N ILE A 4 6.01 7.69 -0.50
CA ILE A 4 5.56 8.55 -1.58
C ILE A 4 4.15 8.12 -1.98
N HIS A 5 3.18 9.01 -1.75
CA HIS A 5 1.77 8.78 -2.01
C HIS A 5 1.39 9.22 -3.43
N ILE A 6 1.19 8.26 -4.34
CA ILE A 6 0.77 8.51 -5.72
C ILE A 6 -0.77 8.53 -5.79
N PRO A 7 -1.43 9.69 -5.99
CA PRO A 7 -2.87 9.84 -5.78
C PRO A 7 -3.68 9.54 -7.05
N PHE A 8 -3.29 8.54 -7.82
CA PHE A 8 -3.92 8.21 -9.10
C PHE A 8 -4.39 6.77 -9.13
N CYS A 9 -5.62 6.54 -9.57
CA CYS A 9 -6.18 5.21 -9.81
C CYS A 9 -6.81 5.16 -11.20
N LYS A 10 -6.79 4.00 -11.85
CA LYS A 10 -7.45 3.81 -13.14
C LYS A 10 -8.97 3.87 -13.02
N GLN A 11 -9.49 3.36 -11.91
CA GLN A 11 -10.90 3.39 -11.56
C GLN A 11 -11.11 3.35 -10.04
N LYS A 12 -12.31 3.75 -9.60
CA LYS A 12 -12.71 3.72 -8.20
C LYS A 12 -13.21 2.34 -7.80
N CYS A 13 -12.49 1.66 -6.91
CA CYS A 13 -12.96 0.43 -6.27
C CYS A 13 -14.17 0.72 -5.38
N SER A 14 -15.11 -0.22 -5.28
CA SER A 14 -16.38 0.02 -4.59
C SER A 14 -16.26 0.19 -3.08
N TYR A 15 -15.20 -0.37 -2.48
CA TYR A 15 -14.92 -0.37 -1.03
C TYR A 15 -13.85 0.66 -0.59
N CYS A 16 -13.08 1.21 -1.53
CA CYS A 16 -11.90 2.01 -1.20
C CYS A 16 -12.29 3.43 -0.73
N ASN A 17 -11.77 3.83 0.44
CA ASN A 17 -11.95 5.18 1.00
C ASN A 17 -10.70 6.08 0.88
N PHE A 18 -9.60 5.55 0.34
CA PHE A 18 -8.34 6.30 0.26
C PHE A 18 -8.45 7.54 -0.62
N HIS A 19 -7.52 8.48 -0.43
CA HIS A 19 -7.42 9.68 -1.25
C HIS A 19 -6.80 9.35 -2.61
N PHE A 20 -7.55 9.56 -3.69
CA PHE A 20 -7.04 9.39 -5.06
C PHE A 20 -7.89 10.17 -6.08
N SER A 21 -7.38 10.27 -7.30
CA SER A 21 -8.02 10.81 -8.49
C SER A 21 -8.06 9.75 -9.59
N THR A 22 -9.13 9.71 -10.38
CA THR A 22 -9.19 8.91 -11.62
C THR A 22 -8.79 9.69 -12.86
N SER A 23 -8.63 11.01 -12.76
CA SER A 23 -8.01 11.82 -13.82
C SER A 23 -6.49 11.81 -13.66
N LEU A 24 -5.80 11.63 -14.78
CA LEU A 24 -4.33 11.67 -14.91
C LEU A 24 -3.83 12.99 -15.50
N ASP A 25 -4.71 13.98 -15.72
CA ASP A 25 -4.38 15.20 -16.48
C ASP A 25 -3.24 15.99 -15.82
N PHE A 26 -3.20 16.00 -14.49
CA PHE A 26 -2.20 16.72 -13.69
C PHE A 26 -1.06 15.84 -13.17
N LYS A 27 -0.83 14.69 -13.82
CA LYS A 27 0.15 13.70 -13.33
C LYS A 27 1.57 14.25 -13.32
N ASN A 28 1.98 14.97 -14.37
CA ASN A 28 3.34 15.48 -14.48
C ASN A 28 3.59 16.62 -13.48
N GLU A 29 2.60 17.48 -13.28
CA GLU A 29 2.58 18.55 -12.29
C GLU A 29 2.66 17.96 -10.88
N MET A 30 1.92 16.88 -10.62
CA MET A 30 1.96 16.18 -9.33
C MET A 30 3.34 15.58 -9.04
N ILE A 31 3.94 14.88 -10.01
CA ILE A 31 5.30 14.33 -9.87
C ILE A 31 6.31 15.45 -9.62
N SER A 32 6.21 16.56 -10.35
CA SER A 32 7.09 17.72 -10.18
C SER A 32 6.91 18.36 -8.79
N ALA A 33 5.67 18.42 -8.28
CA ALA A 33 5.39 18.89 -6.94
C ALA A 33 5.98 17.96 -5.87
N MET A 34 5.89 16.64 -6.02
CA MET A 34 6.51 15.69 -5.09
C MET A 34 8.04 15.82 -5.05
N ALA A 35 8.68 15.96 -6.22
CA ALA A 35 10.11 16.23 -6.31
C ALA A 35 10.50 17.53 -5.57
N LYS A 36 9.70 18.58 -5.76
CA LYS A 36 9.89 19.85 -5.05
C LYS A 36 9.66 19.72 -3.55
N GLU A 37 8.66 18.96 -3.11
CA GLU A 37 8.42 18.69 -1.69
C GLU A 37 9.60 17.95 -1.05
N LEU A 38 10.16 16.93 -1.72
CA LEU A 38 11.37 16.22 -1.27
C LEU A 38 12.51 17.20 -0.99
N ASN A 39 12.73 18.17 -1.87
CA ASN A 39 13.74 19.20 -1.67
C ASN A 39 13.42 20.15 -0.50
N LEU A 40 12.16 20.62 -0.39
CA LEU A 40 11.72 21.50 0.71
C LEU A 40 11.83 20.82 2.08
N ARG A 41 11.62 19.50 2.13
CA ARG A 41 11.58 18.70 3.36
C ARG A 41 12.82 17.85 3.59
N GLN A 42 13.89 18.07 2.81
CA GLN A 42 15.13 17.30 2.84
C GLN A 42 15.77 17.18 4.23
N ASN A 43 15.53 18.16 5.12
CA ASN A 43 16.12 18.25 6.45
C ASN A 43 15.28 17.63 7.57
N GLU A 44 14.09 17.08 7.29
CA GLU A 44 13.18 16.59 8.33
C GLU A 44 13.57 15.24 8.93
N LEU A 45 14.24 14.37 8.15
CA LEU A 45 14.76 13.10 8.67
C LEU A 45 16.12 13.31 9.34
N GLU A 46 16.27 12.84 10.58
CA GLU A 46 17.55 12.86 11.30
C GLU A 46 18.56 11.94 10.61
N ASN A 47 18.14 10.72 10.25
CA ASN A 47 18.97 9.79 9.51
C ASN A 47 18.78 9.93 7.99
N LYS A 48 19.85 10.29 7.27
CA LYS A 48 19.84 10.40 5.81
C LYS A 48 19.97 9.07 5.08
N THR A 49 20.40 8.00 5.76
CA THR A 49 20.49 6.65 5.17
C THR A 49 19.14 5.94 5.31
N LEU A 50 18.45 5.74 4.19
CA LEU A 50 17.13 5.14 4.13
C LEU A 50 17.23 3.62 4.13
N LYS A 51 16.48 3.00 5.05
CA LYS A 51 16.28 1.54 5.10
C LYS A 51 15.10 1.07 4.25
N SER A 52 14.20 1.99 3.92
CA SER A 52 13.04 1.71 3.08
C SER A 52 12.54 2.97 2.37
N LEU A 53 12.14 2.78 1.11
CA LEU A 53 11.41 3.71 0.26
C LEU A 53 10.15 2.99 -0.25
N TYR A 54 8.98 3.60 -0.09
CA TYR A 54 7.72 2.95 -0.41
C TYR A 54 6.86 3.85 -1.28
N PHE A 55 6.46 3.35 -2.45
CA PHE A 55 5.51 4.00 -3.33
C PHE A 55 4.16 3.34 -3.15
N GLY A 56 3.17 4.10 -2.68
CA GLY A 56 1.82 3.61 -2.43
C GLY A 56 0.74 4.65 -2.69
N GLY A 57 -0.47 4.38 -2.21
CA GLY A 57 -1.57 5.35 -2.19
C GLY A 57 -2.72 4.94 -3.09
N GLY A 58 -2.86 5.59 -4.25
CA GLY A 58 -3.76 5.14 -5.30
C GLY A 58 -3.20 3.89 -5.99
N THR A 59 -2.48 4.10 -7.09
CA THR A 59 -1.85 3.03 -7.86
C THR A 59 -0.57 3.55 -8.50
N PRO A 60 0.58 3.43 -7.79
CA PRO A 60 1.88 3.84 -8.30
C PRO A 60 2.28 3.21 -9.64
N SER A 61 1.87 1.95 -9.91
CA SER A 61 2.13 1.26 -11.18
C SER A 61 1.49 1.90 -12.42
N LEU A 62 0.62 2.91 -12.25
CA LEU A 62 0.13 3.72 -13.38
C LEU A 62 1.16 4.73 -13.90
N LEU A 63 2.20 5.01 -13.12
CA LEU A 63 3.30 5.86 -13.57
C LEU A 63 4.20 5.06 -14.51
N LYS A 64 4.75 5.75 -15.52
CA LYS A 64 5.83 5.18 -16.34
C LYS A 64 7.05 4.93 -15.46
N VAL A 65 7.84 3.91 -15.79
CA VAL A 65 9.06 3.58 -15.03
C VAL A 65 10.01 4.77 -14.94
N ASP A 66 10.14 5.58 -16.00
CA ASP A 66 10.94 6.81 -15.99
C ASP A 66 10.49 7.82 -14.92
N ASN A 67 9.19 7.93 -14.67
CA ASN A 67 8.66 8.84 -13.64
C ASN A 67 8.95 8.32 -12.23
N LEU A 68 8.88 6.99 -12.04
CA LEU A 68 9.23 6.36 -10.77
C LEU A 68 10.74 6.53 -10.49
N LYS A 69 11.57 6.29 -11.52
CA LYS A 69 13.01 6.49 -11.44
C LYS A 69 13.37 7.94 -11.14
N PHE A 70 12.72 8.90 -11.82
CA PHE A 70 12.90 10.31 -11.53
C PHE A 70 12.69 10.63 -10.04
N LEU A 71 11.63 10.11 -9.41
CA LEU A 71 11.38 10.32 -7.98
C LEU A 71 12.44 9.65 -7.08
N ILE A 72 12.94 8.46 -7.44
CA ILE A 72 14.06 7.81 -6.76
C ILE A 72 15.32 8.69 -6.85
N ASP A 73 15.63 9.19 -8.04
CA ASP A 73 16.79 10.04 -8.28
C ASP A 73 16.69 11.36 -7.47
N GLU A 74 15.49 11.94 -7.34
CA GLU A 74 15.23 13.11 -6.47
C GLU A 74 15.44 12.80 -4.99
N VAL A 75 15.03 11.62 -4.51
CA VAL A 75 15.33 11.16 -3.14
C VAL A 75 16.84 11.08 -2.93
N LEU A 76 17.57 10.52 -3.88
CA LEU A 76 19.02 10.30 -3.80
C LEU A 76 19.87 11.58 -3.82
N LYS A 77 19.29 12.73 -4.20
CA LYS A 77 19.98 14.04 -4.06
C LYS A 77 20.22 14.44 -2.61
N HIS A 78 19.40 13.94 -1.69
CA HIS A 78 19.36 14.37 -0.30
C HIS A 78 19.52 13.22 0.71
N HIS A 79 19.42 11.98 0.22
CA HIS A 79 19.46 10.77 1.02
C HIS A 79 20.37 9.73 0.37
N THR A 80 20.86 8.80 1.18
CA THR A 80 21.57 7.60 0.71
C THR A 80 20.74 6.36 1.01
N PHE A 81 21.01 5.27 0.31
CA PHE A 81 20.35 3.99 0.57
C PHE A 81 21.24 3.09 1.42
N ASP A 82 20.63 2.42 2.39
CA ASP A 82 21.23 1.29 3.07
C ASP A 82 21.53 0.17 2.05
N GLU A 83 22.61 -0.59 2.24
CA GLU A 83 22.98 -1.70 1.34
C GLU A 83 21.85 -2.71 1.16
N LYS A 84 21.01 -2.87 2.17
CA LYS A 84 19.85 -3.78 2.15
C LYS A 84 18.54 -3.01 2.03
N ILE A 85 18.51 -1.84 1.39
CA ILE A 85 17.27 -1.07 1.27
C ILE A 85 16.13 -1.91 0.68
N GLU A 86 14.92 -1.74 1.22
CA GLU A 86 13.69 -2.23 0.58
C GLU A 86 13.01 -1.09 -0.17
N ILE A 87 12.85 -1.23 -1.48
CA ILE A 87 12.12 -0.28 -2.32
C ILE A 87 10.87 -0.96 -2.85
N THR A 88 9.72 -0.58 -2.29
CA THR A 88 8.42 -1.18 -2.61
C THR A 88 7.65 -0.35 -3.62
N LEU A 89 7.05 -1.02 -4.61
CA LEU A 89 6.01 -0.48 -5.47
C LEU A 89 4.68 -1.19 -5.21
N GLU A 90 3.64 -0.45 -4.83
CA GLU A 90 2.26 -0.95 -4.93
C GLU A 90 1.82 -0.99 -6.39
N ALA A 91 1.20 -2.10 -6.79
CA ALA A 91 0.75 -2.32 -8.15
C ALA A 91 -0.61 -3.00 -8.25
N ASN A 92 -1.37 -2.68 -9.29
CA ASN A 92 -2.51 -3.49 -9.69
C ASN A 92 -2.09 -4.55 -10.73
N PRO A 93 -2.71 -5.75 -10.72
CA PRO A 93 -2.39 -6.80 -11.68
C PRO A 93 -2.39 -6.37 -13.15
N ASP A 94 -3.34 -5.53 -13.56
CA ASP A 94 -3.50 -5.09 -14.96
C ASP A 94 -2.44 -4.07 -15.43
N ASP A 95 -1.64 -3.52 -14.52
CA ASP A 95 -0.53 -2.62 -14.85
C ASP A 95 0.79 -3.39 -15.06
N LEU A 96 0.88 -4.62 -14.54
CA LEU A 96 2.10 -5.45 -14.55
C LEU A 96 2.28 -6.19 -15.88
N SER A 97 2.32 -5.41 -16.97
CA SER A 97 2.65 -5.91 -18.31
C SER A 97 4.10 -6.38 -18.40
N GLN A 98 4.39 -7.23 -19.40
CA GLN A 98 5.75 -7.73 -19.66
C GLN A 98 6.75 -6.58 -19.89
N SER A 99 6.34 -5.55 -20.65
CA SER A 99 7.19 -4.38 -20.91
C SER A 99 7.46 -3.58 -19.63
N PHE A 100 6.42 -3.35 -18.81
CA PHE A 100 6.55 -2.61 -17.56
C PHE A 100 7.52 -3.32 -16.59
N LEU A 101 7.34 -4.63 -16.37
CA LEU A 101 8.20 -5.41 -15.50
C LEU A 101 9.65 -5.52 -16.02
N LYS A 102 9.84 -5.60 -17.34
CA LYS A 102 11.18 -5.58 -17.96
C LYS A 102 11.91 -4.26 -17.75
N GLU A 103 11.19 -3.15 -17.74
CA GLU A 103 11.78 -1.83 -17.45
C GLU A 103 12.01 -1.67 -15.94
N LEU A 104 11.03 -2.06 -15.12
CA LEU A 104 11.10 -1.96 -13.66
C LEU A 104 12.24 -2.82 -13.08
N SER A 105 12.49 -4.02 -13.61
CA SER A 105 13.59 -4.90 -13.18
C SER A 105 14.99 -4.31 -13.42
N LYS A 106 15.09 -3.21 -14.19
CA LYS A 106 16.35 -2.46 -14.39
C LYS A 106 16.52 -1.28 -13.43
N THR A 107 15.59 -1.11 -12.50
CA THR A 107 15.61 -0.05 -11.48
C THR A 107 15.93 -0.63 -10.11
N GLU A 108 15.93 0.24 -9.10
CA GLU A 108 16.24 -0.10 -7.71
C GLU A 108 15.04 -0.75 -6.97
N PHE A 109 13.86 -0.83 -7.60
CA PHE A 109 12.70 -1.53 -7.03
C PHE A 109 13.01 -3.02 -6.83
N ASN A 110 12.82 -3.50 -5.61
CA ASN A 110 13.12 -4.87 -5.23
C ASN A 110 12.00 -5.56 -4.44
N ARG A 111 10.84 -4.88 -4.29
CA ARG A 111 9.63 -5.45 -3.70
C ARG A 111 8.39 -4.95 -4.44
N LEU A 112 7.43 -5.84 -4.70
CA LEU A 112 6.10 -5.46 -5.19
C LEU A 112 5.02 -5.81 -4.16
N SER A 113 4.04 -4.93 -3.98
CA SER A 113 2.78 -5.24 -3.28
C SER A 113 1.64 -5.20 -4.29
N ILE A 114 1.07 -6.37 -4.59
CA ILE A 114 0.12 -6.53 -5.68
C ILE A 114 -1.30 -6.60 -5.11
N GLY A 115 -2.11 -5.60 -5.44
CA GLY A 115 -3.49 -5.46 -5.00
C GLY A 115 -4.44 -6.49 -5.63
N THR A 116 -4.26 -7.78 -5.33
CA THR A 116 -5.00 -8.90 -5.92
C THR A 116 -6.45 -8.95 -5.45
N GLN A 117 -6.65 -8.72 -4.15
CA GLN A 117 -7.89 -8.74 -3.37
C GLN A 117 -8.60 -10.10 -3.31
N SER A 118 -8.77 -10.78 -4.46
CA SER A 118 -9.34 -12.12 -4.56
C SER A 118 -8.95 -12.78 -5.88
N PHE A 119 -8.83 -14.10 -5.89
CA PHE A 119 -8.77 -14.95 -7.08
C PHE A 119 -10.16 -15.43 -7.53
N TYR A 120 -11.22 -14.96 -6.87
CA TYR A 120 -12.60 -15.28 -7.22
C TYR A 120 -13.28 -14.13 -7.97
N GLU A 121 -13.68 -14.40 -9.21
CA GLU A 121 -14.19 -13.39 -10.14
C GLU A 121 -15.41 -12.59 -9.62
N PRO A 122 -16.41 -13.19 -8.93
CA PRO A 122 -17.52 -12.43 -8.35
C PRO A 122 -17.11 -11.42 -7.26
N ASP A 123 -16.04 -11.67 -6.51
CA ASP A 123 -15.50 -10.69 -5.55
C ASP A 123 -14.93 -9.50 -6.31
N LEU A 124 -14.09 -9.75 -7.32
CA LEU A 124 -13.44 -8.69 -8.12
C LEU A 124 -14.45 -7.79 -8.83
N LYS A 125 -15.51 -8.39 -9.39
CA LYS A 125 -16.63 -7.64 -10.01
C LYS A 125 -17.37 -6.78 -9.00
N MET A 126 -17.68 -7.31 -7.81
CA MET A 126 -18.32 -6.54 -6.75
C MET A 126 -17.43 -5.40 -6.26
N MET A 127 -16.14 -5.67 -6.12
CA MET A 127 -15.13 -4.70 -5.72
C MET A 127 -14.85 -3.63 -6.79
N ASN A 128 -15.44 -3.78 -7.99
CA ASN A 128 -15.17 -2.95 -9.15
C ASN A 128 -13.67 -2.84 -9.42
N ARG A 129 -12.99 -3.99 -9.50
CA ARG A 129 -11.57 -4.10 -9.84
C ARG A 129 -11.37 -3.99 -11.36
N ALA A 130 -10.24 -3.44 -11.79
CA ALA A 130 -9.89 -3.30 -13.21
C ALA A 130 -9.39 -4.61 -13.81
N HIS A 131 -8.89 -5.51 -12.96
CA HIS A 131 -8.37 -6.83 -13.30
C HIS A 131 -9.40 -7.93 -13.01
N ASN A 132 -9.21 -9.09 -13.64
CA ASN A 132 -9.99 -10.31 -13.41
C ASN A 132 -9.13 -11.38 -12.71
N SER A 133 -9.72 -12.51 -12.34
CA SER A 133 -9.01 -13.56 -11.59
C SER A 133 -7.81 -14.17 -12.33
N VAL A 134 -7.90 -14.27 -13.66
CA VAL A 134 -6.80 -14.76 -14.51
C VAL A 134 -5.66 -13.75 -14.55
N GLU A 135 -5.99 -12.47 -14.63
CA GLU A 135 -5.01 -11.38 -14.63
C GLU A 135 -4.31 -11.28 -13.27
N ALA A 136 -5.04 -11.43 -12.16
CA ALA A 136 -4.46 -11.52 -10.82
C ALA A 136 -3.37 -12.60 -10.76
N GLU A 137 -3.69 -13.83 -11.14
CA GLU A 137 -2.74 -14.94 -11.11
C GLU A 137 -1.56 -14.73 -12.07
N SER A 138 -1.84 -14.34 -13.31
CA SER A 138 -0.81 -14.18 -14.34
C SER A 138 0.12 -13.00 -14.04
N SER A 139 -0.35 -11.94 -13.40
CA SER A 139 0.49 -10.81 -13.00
C SER A 139 1.58 -11.20 -11.99
N ILE A 140 1.24 -12.07 -11.04
CA ILE A 140 2.17 -12.59 -10.03
C ILE A 140 3.25 -13.44 -10.71
N LYS A 141 2.83 -14.37 -11.58
CA LYS A 141 3.75 -15.21 -12.36
C LYS A 141 4.69 -14.38 -13.23
N ARG A 142 4.15 -13.38 -13.94
CA ARG A 142 4.98 -12.47 -14.73
C ARG A 142 5.98 -11.70 -13.87
N ALA A 143 5.58 -11.20 -12.70
CA ALA A 143 6.52 -10.54 -11.81
C ALA A 143 7.67 -11.48 -11.38
N GLN A 144 7.36 -12.74 -11.07
CA GLN A 144 8.36 -13.77 -10.76
C GLN A 144 9.27 -14.06 -11.96
N ASP A 145 8.73 -14.15 -13.19
CA ASP A 145 9.51 -14.35 -14.41
C ASP A 145 10.55 -13.24 -14.66
N PHE A 146 10.31 -12.03 -14.12
CA PHE A 146 11.24 -10.90 -14.16
C PHE A 146 12.13 -10.77 -12.92
N GLY A 147 12.17 -11.79 -12.06
CA GLY A 147 13.09 -11.87 -10.92
C GLY A 147 12.61 -11.15 -9.66
N PHE A 148 11.34 -10.74 -9.58
CA PHE A 148 10.79 -10.23 -8.33
C PHE A 148 10.43 -11.39 -7.39
N GLU A 149 11.31 -11.67 -6.44
CA GLU A 149 11.10 -12.72 -5.43
C GLU A 149 10.42 -12.19 -4.16
N ASN A 150 10.67 -10.92 -3.79
CA ASN A 150 10.01 -10.28 -2.65
C ASN A 150 8.65 -9.71 -3.09
N LEU A 151 7.64 -10.59 -3.08
CA LEU A 151 6.27 -10.26 -3.48
C LEU A 151 5.32 -10.31 -2.28
N SER A 152 4.45 -9.31 -2.21
CA SER A 152 3.23 -9.33 -1.41
C SER A 152 2.02 -9.36 -2.31
N ILE A 153 0.97 -10.06 -1.88
CA ILE A 153 -0.37 -9.86 -2.42
C ILE A 153 -1.30 -9.34 -1.33
N ASP A 154 -2.20 -8.46 -1.71
CA ASP A 154 -3.27 -8.02 -0.83
C ASP A 154 -4.48 -8.92 -1.04
N LEU A 155 -5.09 -9.41 0.04
CA LEU A 155 -6.31 -10.21 0.03
C LEU A 155 -7.37 -9.56 0.92
N ILE A 156 -8.63 -9.67 0.52
CA ILE A 156 -9.76 -9.18 1.30
C ILE A 156 -10.70 -10.35 1.60
N TYR A 157 -10.94 -10.60 2.89
CA TYR A 157 -11.89 -11.62 3.37
C TYR A 157 -13.19 -10.97 3.87
N GLY A 158 -14.23 -11.76 4.09
CA GLY A 158 -15.56 -11.29 4.48
C GLY A 158 -16.36 -10.65 3.35
N SER A 159 -16.08 -11.02 2.10
CA SER A 159 -16.86 -10.55 0.94
C SER A 159 -18.25 -11.18 0.95
N PRO A 160 -19.34 -10.39 0.76
CA PRO A 160 -20.72 -10.89 0.70
C PRO A 160 -20.97 -11.94 -0.39
N ASN A 161 -20.11 -12.00 -1.42
CA ASN A 161 -20.19 -12.98 -2.50
C ASN A 161 -19.34 -14.24 -2.26
N SER A 162 -18.59 -14.27 -1.17
CA SER A 162 -17.65 -15.32 -0.82
C SER A 162 -18.15 -16.15 0.35
N ASN A 163 -17.36 -17.14 0.73
CA ASN A 163 -17.56 -17.97 1.92
C ASN A 163 -16.24 -18.68 2.25
N MET A 164 -16.23 -19.37 3.39
CA MET A 164 -15.07 -20.14 3.86
C MET A 164 -14.46 -21.09 2.81
N LYS A 165 -15.26 -21.71 1.92
CA LYS A 165 -14.72 -22.59 0.86
C LYS A 165 -13.94 -21.80 -0.18
N ILE A 166 -14.46 -20.65 -0.62
CA ILE A 166 -13.79 -19.76 -1.58
C ILE A 166 -12.57 -19.12 -0.91
N TRP A 167 -12.66 -18.76 0.36
CA TRP A 167 -11.53 -18.23 1.12
C TRP A 167 -10.37 -19.23 1.22
N LYS A 168 -10.67 -20.49 1.53
CA LYS A 168 -9.69 -21.59 1.47
C LYS A 168 -9.00 -21.71 0.12
N GLN A 169 -9.75 -21.58 -0.97
CA GLN A 169 -9.20 -21.63 -2.33
C GLN A 169 -8.27 -20.44 -2.62
N ASN A 170 -8.62 -19.23 -2.15
CA ASN A 170 -7.75 -18.05 -2.26
C ASN A 170 -6.41 -18.29 -1.54
N LEU A 171 -6.46 -18.77 -0.30
CA LEU A 171 -5.25 -19.05 0.48
C LEU A 171 -4.41 -20.16 -0.14
N GLN A 172 -5.03 -21.24 -0.62
CA GLN A 172 -4.31 -22.30 -1.32
C GLN A 172 -3.62 -21.77 -2.57
N LYS A 173 -4.30 -20.93 -3.36
CA LYS A 173 -3.72 -20.32 -4.56
C LYS A 173 -2.47 -19.50 -4.25
N THR A 174 -2.47 -18.78 -3.12
CA THR A 174 -1.32 -18.01 -2.66
C THR A 174 -0.11 -18.90 -2.38
N LEU A 175 -0.32 -20.08 -1.78
CA LEU A 175 0.74 -21.07 -1.56
C LEU A 175 1.23 -21.68 -2.87
N ASP A 176 0.31 -22.03 -3.77
CA ASP A 176 0.63 -22.61 -5.08
C ASP A 176 1.48 -21.64 -5.92
N LEU A 177 1.21 -20.34 -5.79
CA LEU A 177 1.98 -19.26 -6.41
C LEU A 177 3.28 -18.93 -5.67
N GLN A 178 3.55 -19.57 -4.53
CA GLN A 178 4.75 -19.35 -3.71
C GLN A 178 4.96 -17.88 -3.33
N VAL A 179 3.89 -17.13 -3.10
CA VAL A 179 4.00 -15.74 -2.66
C VAL A 179 4.50 -15.71 -1.21
N PRO A 180 5.61 -15.02 -0.89
CA PRO A 180 6.21 -15.08 0.43
C PRO A 180 5.58 -14.12 1.44
N HIS A 181 4.73 -13.17 1.01
CA HIS A 181 4.08 -12.20 1.89
C HIS A 181 2.61 -11.99 1.51
N ILE A 182 1.74 -11.85 2.51
CA ILE A 182 0.31 -11.62 2.35
C ILE A 182 -0.10 -10.46 3.25
N SER A 183 -0.76 -9.47 2.67
CA SER A 183 -1.48 -8.42 3.39
C SER A 183 -2.97 -8.76 3.34
N SER A 184 -3.59 -9.05 4.47
CA SER A 184 -4.99 -9.51 4.51
C SER A 184 -5.86 -8.60 5.36
N TYR A 185 -6.99 -8.18 4.80
CA TYR A 185 -7.90 -7.21 5.40
C TYR A 185 -9.33 -7.74 5.43
N ALA A 186 -10.03 -7.50 6.54
CA ALA A 186 -11.48 -7.69 6.56
C ALA A 186 -12.14 -6.65 5.64
N LEU A 187 -13.13 -7.06 4.86
CA LEU A 187 -13.93 -6.11 4.09
C LEU A 187 -14.72 -5.21 5.05
N THR A 188 -14.39 -3.92 5.05
CA THR A 188 -15.07 -2.91 5.86
C THR A 188 -15.97 -2.03 5.00
N VAL A 189 -17.16 -1.69 5.51
CA VAL A 189 -18.12 -0.81 4.83
C VAL A 189 -17.82 0.64 5.23
N GLU A 190 -16.93 1.27 4.47
CA GLU A 190 -16.49 2.64 4.74
C GLU A 190 -17.51 3.69 4.28
N PRO A 191 -17.77 4.75 5.07
CA PRO A 191 -18.64 5.84 4.65
C PRO A 191 -18.23 6.46 3.31
N LYS A 192 -19.20 6.96 2.54
CA LYS A 192 -19.00 7.63 1.23
C LYS A 192 -18.43 6.72 0.12
N THR A 193 -18.43 5.41 0.32
CA THR A 193 -18.09 4.42 -0.71
C THR A 193 -19.34 3.91 -1.44
N ALA A 194 -19.15 3.27 -2.61
CA ALA A 194 -20.25 2.66 -3.34
C ALA A 194 -20.82 1.47 -2.57
N LEU A 195 -19.96 0.68 -1.92
CA LEU A 195 -20.35 -0.44 -1.07
C LEU A 195 -21.26 0.03 0.08
N HIS A 196 -20.93 1.15 0.73
CA HIS A 196 -21.79 1.74 1.77
C HIS A 196 -23.19 2.09 1.25
N GLN A 197 -23.29 2.68 0.05
CA GLN A 197 -24.59 2.95 -0.55
C GLN A 197 -25.37 1.67 -0.89
N TRP A 198 -24.70 0.62 -1.38
CA TRP A 198 -25.34 -0.65 -1.70
C TRP A 198 -25.84 -1.39 -0.46
N VAL A 199 -25.10 -1.32 0.64
CA VAL A 199 -25.52 -1.88 1.93
C VAL A 199 -26.71 -1.11 2.48
N LEU A 200 -26.68 0.22 2.47
CA LEU A 200 -27.81 1.06 2.92
C LEU A 200 -29.07 0.83 2.10
N SER A 201 -28.93 0.57 0.79
CA SER A 201 -30.06 0.32 -0.11
C SER A 201 -30.46 -1.16 -0.18
N ASN A 202 -29.92 -2.04 0.69
CA ASN A 202 -30.14 -3.50 0.67
C ASN A 202 -29.85 -4.18 -0.69
N LYS A 203 -28.98 -3.59 -1.52
CA LYS A 203 -28.53 -4.19 -2.78
C LYS A 203 -27.53 -5.34 -2.54
N ILE A 204 -26.75 -5.23 -1.47
CA ILE A 204 -25.81 -6.24 -1.00
C ILE A 204 -25.90 -6.33 0.53
N SER A 205 -25.75 -7.53 1.07
CA SER A 205 -25.66 -7.73 2.52
C SER A 205 -24.41 -7.07 3.08
N LYS A 206 -24.51 -6.52 4.30
CA LYS A 206 -23.31 -6.13 5.05
C LYS A 206 -22.42 -7.35 5.32
N PRO A 207 -21.08 -7.19 5.34
CA PRO A 207 -20.18 -8.23 5.83
C PRO A 207 -20.59 -8.73 7.22
N ASN A 208 -20.48 -10.03 7.43
CA ASN A 208 -20.82 -10.68 8.70
C ASN A 208 -19.56 -10.81 9.57
N GLU A 209 -19.55 -10.16 10.74
CA GLU A 209 -18.41 -10.15 11.65
C GLU A 209 -18.05 -11.56 12.17
N SER A 210 -19.04 -12.44 12.37
CA SER A 210 -18.79 -13.82 12.81
C SER A 210 -18.07 -14.62 11.72
N GLU A 211 -18.48 -14.47 10.47
CA GLU A 211 -17.85 -15.14 9.32
C GLU A 211 -16.43 -14.59 9.10
N GLN A 212 -16.26 -13.27 9.19
CA GLN A 212 -14.94 -12.62 9.12
C GLN A 212 -13.99 -13.15 10.20
N ASN A 213 -14.49 -13.32 11.42
CA ASN A 213 -13.71 -13.86 12.52
C ASN A 213 -13.27 -15.30 12.27
N GLU A 214 -14.18 -16.16 11.81
CA GLU A 214 -13.88 -17.53 11.42
C GLU A 214 -12.84 -17.59 10.28
N GLU A 215 -13.00 -16.76 9.24
CA GLU A 215 -12.08 -16.67 8.11
C GLU A 215 -10.68 -16.20 8.53
N PHE A 216 -10.60 -15.24 9.45
CA PHE A 216 -9.35 -14.77 10.02
C PHE A 216 -8.63 -15.87 10.81
N TYR A 217 -9.33 -16.53 11.74
CA TYR A 217 -8.72 -17.60 12.54
C TYR A 217 -8.27 -18.78 11.67
N TYR A 218 -9.08 -19.14 10.67
CA TYR A 218 -8.69 -20.15 9.71
C TYR A 218 -7.42 -19.74 8.93
N MET A 219 -7.39 -18.52 8.38
CA MET A 219 -6.21 -17.99 7.67
C MET A 219 -4.96 -18.02 8.56
N SER A 220 -5.06 -17.51 9.79
CA SER A 220 -3.92 -17.43 10.70
C SER A 220 -3.34 -18.82 11.01
N GLY A 221 -4.20 -19.80 11.32
CA GLY A 221 -3.78 -21.19 11.52
C GLY A 221 -3.17 -21.82 10.27
N PHE A 222 -3.85 -21.69 9.14
CA PHE A 222 -3.42 -22.25 7.85
C PHE A 222 -2.07 -21.69 7.39
N LEU A 223 -1.88 -20.37 7.45
CA LEU A 223 -0.62 -19.73 7.06
C LEU A 223 0.52 -20.09 8.02
N LYS A 224 0.25 -20.18 9.33
CA LYS A 224 1.22 -20.64 10.32
C LYS A 224 1.68 -22.08 10.06
N GLU A 225 0.77 -23.00 9.79
CA GLU A 225 1.09 -24.39 9.42
C GLU A 225 1.94 -24.46 8.15
N ASN A 226 1.74 -23.50 7.25
CA ASN A 226 2.53 -23.34 6.04
C ASN A 226 3.75 -22.42 6.24
N GLY A 227 4.20 -22.16 7.46
CA GLY A 227 5.47 -21.49 7.75
C GLY A 227 5.49 -19.97 7.57
N PHE A 228 4.33 -19.31 7.53
CA PHE A 228 4.25 -17.86 7.62
C PHE A 228 4.22 -17.40 9.09
N GLN A 229 4.76 -16.22 9.32
CA GLN A 229 4.74 -15.50 10.59
C GLN A 229 3.72 -14.39 10.50
N HIS A 230 2.74 -14.38 11.41
CA HIS A 230 1.85 -13.25 11.63
C HIS A 230 2.61 -12.21 12.46
N TYR A 231 3.17 -11.20 11.79
CA TYR A 231 4.17 -10.31 12.41
C TYR A 231 3.61 -8.93 12.77
N GLU A 232 2.44 -8.59 12.27
CA GLU A 232 1.61 -7.46 12.68
C GLU A 232 0.15 -7.73 12.29
N ILE A 233 -0.79 -6.81 12.55
CA ILE A 233 -2.25 -7.06 12.46
C ILE A 233 -2.69 -7.72 11.15
N SER A 234 -2.30 -7.17 10.00
CA SER A 234 -2.81 -7.60 8.69
C SER A 234 -1.83 -8.44 7.87
N ASN A 235 -0.56 -8.52 8.25
CA ASN A 235 0.52 -9.03 7.41
C ASN A 235 1.08 -10.34 7.94
N PHE A 236 1.24 -11.27 7.00
CA PHE A 236 1.80 -12.59 7.18
C PHE A 236 2.96 -12.74 6.20
N ALA A 237 4.13 -13.18 6.66
CA ALA A 237 5.23 -13.44 5.75
C ALA A 237 6.07 -14.63 6.13
N LYS A 238 6.72 -15.23 5.14
CA LYS A 238 7.82 -16.16 5.35
C LYS A 238 8.99 -15.46 6.07
N PRO A 239 9.79 -16.20 6.85
CA PRO A 239 11.00 -15.65 7.44
C PRO A 239 11.88 -14.93 6.40
N GLY A 240 12.30 -13.71 6.70
CA GLY A 240 13.09 -12.88 5.79
C GLY A 240 12.28 -11.97 4.85
N PHE A 241 10.96 -12.15 4.75
CA PHE A 241 10.09 -11.39 3.84
C PHE A 241 9.16 -10.39 4.54
N HIS A 242 9.36 -10.12 5.83
CA HIS A 242 8.63 -9.04 6.51
C HIS A 242 8.90 -7.72 5.81
N SER A 243 7.84 -6.98 5.47
CA SER A 243 7.98 -5.64 4.91
C SER A 243 8.73 -4.75 5.91
N LYS A 244 9.88 -4.20 5.48
CA LYS A 244 10.66 -3.28 6.30
C LYS A 244 9.87 -2.00 6.57
N HIS A 245 9.17 -1.50 5.55
CA HIS A 245 8.36 -0.30 5.68
C HIS A 245 7.22 -0.49 6.70
N ASN A 246 6.43 -1.54 6.54
CA ASN A 246 5.28 -1.79 7.42
C ASN A 246 5.74 -2.07 8.85
N SER A 247 6.77 -2.91 9.01
CA SER A 247 7.33 -3.24 10.34
C SER A 247 7.82 -2.01 11.09
N ALA A 248 8.24 -0.97 10.39
CA ALA A 248 8.84 0.19 11.02
C ALA A 248 7.79 1.17 11.58
N TYR A 249 6.57 1.17 11.05
CA TYR A 249 5.42 1.84 11.69
C TYR A 249 5.16 1.26 13.09
N TRP A 250 5.17 -0.07 13.19
CA TRP A 250 5.03 -0.81 14.45
C TRP A 250 6.25 -0.71 15.38
N LYS A 251 7.35 -0.11 14.92
CA LYS A 251 8.57 0.12 15.72
C LYS A 251 8.81 1.59 16.04
N TYR A 252 7.81 2.46 15.84
CA TYR A 252 7.91 3.91 16.10
C TYR A 252 9.06 4.60 15.37
N GLN A 253 9.47 4.09 14.21
CA GLN A 253 10.57 4.70 13.47
C GLN A 253 10.11 5.99 12.79
N GLU A 254 11.02 6.94 12.65
CA GLU A 254 10.76 8.17 11.89
C GLU A 254 10.49 7.88 10.40
N TYR A 255 9.54 8.61 9.84
CA TYR A 255 9.23 8.54 8.42
C TYR A 255 8.71 9.87 7.88
N LEU A 256 9.06 10.10 6.62
CA LEU A 256 8.66 11.25 5.84
C LEU A 256 7.70 10.81 4.75
N GLY A 257 6.47 11.31 4.79
CA GLY A 257 5.46 11.11 3.76
C GLY A 257 5.43 12.28 2.79
N ILE A 258 5.52 11.97 1.50
CA ILE A 258 5.52 12.93 0.38
C ILE A 258 4.29 12.68 -0.48
N GLY A 259 3.69 13.75 -0.99
CA GLY A 259 2.46 13.67 -1.78
C GLY A 259 1.19 13.99 -0.97
N PRO A 260 0.06 14.24 -1.64
CA PRO A 260 -1.19 14.62 -0.98
C PRO A 260 -1.67 13.50 -0.04
N SER A 261 -2.26 13.88 1.10
CA SER A 261 -2.65 12.95 2.19
C SER A 261 -1.53 12.13 2.85
N ALA A 262 -0.27 12.25 2.40
CA ALA A 262 0.82 11.48 2.98
C ALA A 262 1.11 11.92 4.42
N HIS A 263 1.23 10.94 5.32
CA HIS A 263 1.55 11.16 6.74
C HIS A 263 3.05 11.09 6.99
N SER A 264 3.52 11.81 8.00
CA SER A 264 4.90 11.81 8.50
C SER A 264 4.91 11.73 10.02
N TYR A 265 5.97 11.14 10.57
CA TYR A 265 6.24 11.09 12.00
C TYR A 265 7.72 11.31 12.27
N ASN A 266 8.07 12.22 13.18
CA ASN A 266 9.46 12.53 13.50
C ASN A 266 10.14 11.55 14.48
N GLY A 267 9.52 10.39 14.74
CA GLY A 267 10.04 9.41 15.69
C GLY A 267 9.87 9.81 17.16
N ARG A 268 9.28 10.96 17.46
CA ARG A 268 9.17 11.51 18.82
C ARG A 268 7.79 12.11 19.07
N THR A 269 7.68 13.43 18.96
CA THR A 269 6.55 14.22 19.47
C THR A 269 5.67 14.83 18.38
N LYS A 270 5.96 14.64 17.10
CA LYS A 270 5.25 15.33 16.03
C LYS A 270 4.81 14.39 14.93
N ARG A 271 3.53 14.45 14.60
CA ARG A 271 2.95 13.91 13.37
C ARG A 271 2.53 15.05 12.46
N SER A 272 2.55 14.79 11.17
CA SER A 272 2.02 15.73 10.20
C SER A 272 1.48 15.00 8.99
N TRP A 273 0.58 15.64 8.25
CA TRP A 273 0.08 15.09 7.01
C TRP A 273 -0.20 16.18 6.01
N ASN A 274 0.05 15.88 4.74
CA ASN A 274 -0.30 16.77 3.65
C ASN A 274 -1.82 16.82 3.47
N VAL A 275 -2.32 17.95 2.98
CA VAL A 275 -3.73 18.10 2.62
C VAL A 275 -4.20 16.98 1.66
N ALA A 276 -5.37 16.42 1.93
CA ALA A 276 -6.04 15.46 1.04
C ALA A 276 -6.76 16.18 -0.13
N ASN A 277 -6.01 16.96 -0.90
CA ASN A 277 -6.51 17.68 -2.07
C ASN A 277 -5.39 17.91 -3.09
N ASN A 278 -5.50 17.28 -4.26
CA ASN A 278 -4.44 17.28 -5.28
C ASN A 278 -4.13 18.70 -5.81
N THR A 279 -5.17 19.48 -6.14
CA THR A 279 -5.01 20.84 -6.67
C THR A 279 -4.34 21.75 -5.65
N LYS A 280 -4.86 21.79 -4.41
CA LYS A 280 -4.29 22.61 -3.35
C LYS A 280 -2.86 22.21 -3.02
N TYR A 281 -2.58 20.91 -2.96
CA TYR A 281 -1.23 20.39 -2.75
C TYR A 281 -0.25 20.92 -3.81
N THR A 282 -0.57 20.75 -5.10
CA THR A 282 0.30 21.22 -6.19
C THR A 282 0.49 22.74 -6.21
N GLN A 283 -0.56 23.51 -5.90
CA GLN A 283 -0.51 24.98 -5.83
C GLN A 283 0.38 25.48 -4.69
N ASP A 284 0.16 24.97 -3.46
CA ASP A 284 0.94 25.37 -2.29
C ASP A 284 2.44 25.02 -2.48
N ILE A 285 2.75 23.81 -2.96
CA ILE A 285 4.13 23.39 -3.23
C ILE A 285 4.79 24.24 -4.33
N SER A 286 4.04 24.57 -5.40
CA SER A 286 4.53 25.47 -6.45
C SER A 286 4.92 26.84 -5.89
N ALA A 287 4.22 27.31 -4.86
CA ALA A 287 4.53 28.54 -4.12
C ALA A 287 5.59 28.39 -3.01
N ASN A 288 6.32 27.26 -2.94
CA ASN A 288 7.28 26.94 -1.86
C ASN A 288 6.65 26.85 -0.47
N LYS A 289 5.36 26.53 -0.38
CA LYS A 289 4.64 26.39 0.87
C LYS A 289 4.28 24.92 1.11
N LEU A 290 4.57 24.41 2.30
CA LEU A 290 4.20 23.06 2.69
C LEU A 290 2.73 23.02 3.13
N PRO A 291 1.85 22.23 2.47
CA PRO A 291 0.43 22.14 2.80
C PRO A 291 0.18 21.14 3.93
N LEU A 292 0.87 21.32 5.06
CA LEU A 292 0.89 20.38 6.18
C LEU A 292 -0.07 20.77 7.30
N GLU A 293 -0.78 19.78 7.82
CA GLU A 293 -1.38 19.81 9.15
C GLU A 293 -0.43 19.11 10.14
N VAL A 294 -0.42 19.56 11.40
CA VAL A 294 0.52 19.10 12.42
C VAL A 294 -0.21 18.74 13.70
N GLU A 295 0.14 17.59 14.26
CA GLU A 295 -0.26 17.15 15.60
C GLU A 295 1.00 17.04 16.48
N VAL A 296 0.95 17.67 17.66
CA VAL A 296 2.00 17.52 18.69
C VAL A 296 1.51 16.53 19.73
N LEU A 297 2.25 15.43 19.88
CA LEU A 297 1.95 14.34 20.79
C LEU A 297 2.38 14.69 22.20
N ILE A 298 1.41 14.80 23.11
CA ILE A 298 1.73 14.97 24.54
C ILE A 298 2.25 13.66 25.14
N GLU A 299 2.92 13.74 26.28
CA GLU A 299 3.56 12.59 26.94
C GLU A 299 2.59 11.43 27.18
N LYS A 300 1.36 11.73 27.63
CA LYS A 300 0.29 10.74 27.80
C LYS A 300 -0.05 10.00 26.50
N GLU A 301 -0.11 10.71 25.38
CA GLU A 301 -0.42 10.11 24.09
C GLU A 301 0.72 9.22 23.61
N GLN A 302 1.97 9.65 23.82
CA GLN A 302 3.17 8.85 23.52
C GLN A 302 3.19 7.56 24.33
N TYR A 303 2.88 7.64 25.63
CA TYR A 303 2.77 6.48 26.52
C TYR A 303 1.69 5.50 26.05
N ASN A 304 0.45 5.98 25.84
CA ASN A 304 -0.66 5.13 25.38
C ASN A 304 -0.33 4.41 24.07
N LYS A 305 0.37 5.11 23.19
CA LYS A 305 0.86 4.64 21.90
C LYS A 305 1.89 3.51 22.04
N MET A 306 2.88 3.70 22.92
CA MET A 306 3.87 2.68 23.23
C MET A 306 3.22 1.41 23.81
N VAL A 307 2.22 1.56 24.68
CA VAL A 307 1.46 0.41 25.21
C VAL A 307 0.68 -0.28 24.11
N MET A 308 -0.08 0.46 23.29
CA MET A 308 -0.95 -0.11 22.25
C MET A 308 -0.17 -0.91 21.19
N ILE A 309 1.05 -0.48 20.84
CA ILE A 309 1.88 -1.15 19.83
C ILE A 309 2.80 -2.21 20.44
N GLY A 310 3.13 -2.12 21.74
CA GLY A 310 3.99 -3.07 22.42
C GLY A 310 3.29 -4.33 22.97
N LEU A 311 1.95 -4.37 22.91
CA LEU A 311 1.10 -5.52 23.27
C LEU A 311 0.94 -6.47 22.07
#